data_AF-A0A8G0KVZ3-F1
#
_entry.id   AF-A0A8G0KVZ3-F1
#
_cell.length_a   1.000
_cell.length_b   1.000
_cell.length_c   1.000
_cell.angle_alpha   90.00
_cell.angle_beta   90.00
_cell.angle_gamma   90.00
#
_symmetry.space_group_name_H-M   'P 1'
#
loop_
_entity.id
_entity.type
_entity.pdbx_description
1 polymer ?
#
loop_
_entity_poly.entity_id
_entity_poly.type
_entity_poly.pdbx_seq_one_letter_code
_entity_poly.pdbx_strand_id
1 'polypeptide(L)'
;MLKLKNLHRIDFKNKVILFFYYLLKIFRLRPTRKQKLINELYHHLIFSNGVLVSEDSEKYKVRLFDSKVDLYIRKLPSSDVKVFGQVFRGNEYKKVVDLYRDFFGTTPQYIIDAGGNVGYTSVYFKSIFPKVNLAIIEPSSTNFCMIKKILH
;
A
#
# COMPACT_ATOMS: atom_id res chain seq x y z
N MET A 1 3.42 -21.38 6.92
CA MET A 1 1.97 -21.44 7.22
C MET A 1 1.24 -20.10 7.00
N LEU A 2 1.78 -18.95 7.42
CA LEU A 2 1.12 -17.63 7.26
C LEU A 2 0.74 -17.31 5.80
N LYS A 3 1.62 -17.56 4.83
CA LYS A 3 1.32 -17.30 3.41
C LYS A 3 0.15 -18.16 2.90
N LEU A 4 0.24 -19.48 3.00
CA LEU A 4 -0.82 -20.38 2.50
C LEU A 4 -2.22 -20.03 3.03
N LYS A 5 -2.33 -19.63 4.32
CA LYS A 5 -3.60 -19.19 4.92
C LYS A 5 -4.15 -17.86 4.36
N ASN A 6 -3.29 -17.03 3.77
CA ASN A 6 -3.62 -15.70 3.28
C ASN A 6 -3.74 -15.63 1.75
N LEU A 7 -3.85 -16.75 1.04
CA LEU A 7 -4.03 -16.74 -0.41
C LEU A 7 -5.33 -16.04 -0.86
N HIS A 8 -6.34 -15.95 0.01
CA HIS A 8 -7.58 -15.21 -0.26
C HIS A 8 -7.36 -13.71 -0.55
N ARG A 9 -6.19 -13.14 -0.21
CA ARG A 9 -5.86 -11.72 -0.41
C ARG A 9 -5.54 -11.35 -1.86
N ILE A 10 -5.44 -12.32 -2.76
CA ILE A 10 -5.13 -12.12 -4.18
C ILE A 10 -6.03 -12.98 -5.07
N ASP A 11 -6.17 -12.60 -6.33
CA ASP A 11 -6.94 -13.35 -7.32
C ASP A 11 -6.26 -14.67 -7.74
N PHE A 12 -6.99 -15.51 -8.47
CA PHE A 12 -6.51 -16.82 -8.92
C PHE A 12 -5.28 -16.73 -9.82
N LYS A 13 -5.26 -15.79 -10.77
CA LYS A 13 -4.14 -15.57 -11.68
C LYS A 13 -2.84 -15.29 -10.91
N ASN A 14 -2.90 -14.43 -9.90
CA ASN A 14 -1.76 -14.08 -9.08
C ASN A 14 -1.35 -15.22 -8.12
N LYS A 15 -2.29 -16.07 -7.67
CA LYS A 15 -1.96 -17.33 -6.96
C LYS A 15 -1.12 -18.27 -7.81
N VAL A 16 -1.46 -18.44 -9.09
CA VAL A 16 -0.68 -19.26 -10.03
C VAL A 16 0.74 -18.70 -10.19
N ILE A 17 0.87 -17.38 -10.33
CA ILE A 17 2.18 -16.71 -10.43
C ILE A 17 3.02 -16.96 -9.16
N LEU A 18 2.41 -16.85 -7.97
CA LEU A 18 3.10 -17.16 -6.71
C LEU A 18 3.51 -18.62 -6.59
N PHE A 19 2.65 -19.55 -7.01
CA PHE A 19 2.98 -20.98 -7.03
C PHE A 19 4.27 -21.21 -7.82
N PHE A 20 4.35 -20.70 -9.06
CA PHE A 20 5.57 -20.81 -9.86
C PHE A 20 6.76 -20.05 -9.27
N TYR A 21 6.54 -18.89 -8.63
CA TYR A 21 7.61 -18.19 -7.90
C TYR A 21 8.25 -19.08 -6.82
N TYR A 22 7.43 -19.75 -6.01
CA TYR A 22 7.91 -20.63 -4.95
C TYR A 22 8.52 -21.92 -5.51
N LEU A 23 7.96 -22.47 -6.59
CA LEU A 23 8.52 -23.62 -7.28
C LEU A 23 9.94 -23.32 -7.80
N LEU A 24 10.13 -22.19 -8.48
CA LEU A 24 11.46 -21.75 -8.94
C LEU A 24 12.43 -21.56 -7.77
N LYS A 25 11.96 -21.03 -6.64
CA LYS A 25 12.78 -20.88 -5.43
C LYS A 25 13.24 -22.23 -4.85
N ILE A 26 12.39 -23.25 -4.86
CA ILE A 26 12.75 -24.62 -4.42
C ILE A 26 13.88 -25.18 -5.29
N PHE A 27 13.78 -24.99 -6.61
CA PHE A 27 14.81 -25.41 -7.57
C PHE A 27 16.00 -24.43 -7.70
N ARG A 28 16.09 -23.40 -6.85
CA ARG A 28 17.13 -22.35 -6.88
C ARG A 28 17.24 -21.60 -8.23
N LEU A 29 16.18 -21.60 -9.02
CA LEU A 29 16.08 -20.86 -10.27
C LEU A 29 15.69 -19.39 -10.01
N ARG A 30 16.04 -18.50 -10.95
CA ARG A 30 15.78 -17.05 -10.83
C ARG A 30 14.33 -16.74 -11.21
N PRO A 31 13.50 -16.17 -10.30
CA PRO A 31 12.16 -15.73 -10.66
C PRO A 31 12.19 -14.46 -11.53
N THR A 32 11.18 -14.32 -12.39
CA THR A 32 10.96 -13.15 -13.24
C THR A 32 10.67 -11.88 -12.41
N ARG A 33 10.83 -10.70 -13.02
CA ARG A 33 10.47 -9.41 -12.37
C ARG A 33 9.00 -9.38 -11.94
N LYS A 34 8.09 -9.88 -12.79
CA LYS A 34 6.65 -9.98 -12.49
C LYS A 34 6.39 -10.85 -11.27
N GLN A 35 7.01 -12.03 -11.20
CA GLN A 35 6.87 -12.92 -10.04
C GLN A 35 7.39 -12.29 -8.74
N LYS A 36 8.53 -11.58 -8.81
CA LYS A 36 9.07 -10.83 -7.66
C LYS A 36 8.11 -9.73 -7.19
N LEU A 37 7.58 -8.94 -8.13
CA LEU A 37 6.62 -7.87 -7.86
C LEU A 37 5.34 -8.39 -7.20
N ILE A 38 4.77 -9.48 -7.72
CA ILE A 38 3.56 -10.10 -7.15
C ILE A 38 3.84 -10.68 -5.77
N ASN A 39 5.00 -11.33 -5.57
CA ASN A 39 5.39 -11.80 -4.24
C ASN A 39 5.58 -10.65 -3.25
N GLU A 40 6.18 -9.54 -3.67
CA GLU A 40 6.37 -8.35 -2.85
C GLU A 40 5.03 -7.70 -2.47
N LEU A 41 4.16 -7.43 -3.45
CA LEU A 41 2.80 -6.94 -3.21
C LEU A 41 2.04 -7.86 -2.25
N TYR A 42 2.07 -9.16 -2.50
CA TYR A 42 1.40 -10.16 -1.67
C TYR A 42 1.89 -10.13 -0.22
N HIS A 43 3.19 -9.98 -0.02
CA HIS A 43 3.76 -9.79 1.30
C HIS A 43 3.24 -8.52 1.96
N HIS A 44 3.23 -7.39 1.25
CA HIS A 44 2.71 -6.14 1.81
C HIS A 44 1.25 -6.26 2.20
N LEU A 45 0.40 -6.87 1.36
CA LEU A 45 -1.02 -7.11 1.64
C LEU A 45 -1.24 -7.98 2.88
N ILE A 46 -0.40 -8.99 3.14
CA ILE A 46 -0.51 -9.78 4.38
C ILE A 46 -0.28 -8.89 5.61
N PHE A 47 0.80 -8.10 5.60
CA PHE A 47 1.22 -7.33 6.77
C PHE A 47 0.42 -6.05 6.99
N SER A 48 -0.10 -5.44 5.93
CA SER A 48 -0.96 -4.26 6.01
C SER A 48 -2.45 -4.61 6.20
N ASN A 49 -2.76 -5.89 6.44
CA ASN A 49 -4.12 -6.40 6.47
C ASN A 49 -4.94 -5.97 5.22
N GLY A 50 -4.34 -6.06 4.04
CA GLY A 50 -4.96 -5.68 2.77
C GLY A 50 -5.36 -6.84 1.85
N VAL A 51 -6.15 -6.52 0.84
CA VAL A 51 -6.59 -7.40 -0.24
C VAL A 51 -6.45 -6.71 -1.59
N LEU A 52 -6.05 -7.47 -2.61
CA LEU A 52 -6.13 -7.05 -4.00
C LEU A 52 -7.60 -7.13 -4.45
N VAL A 53 -8.19 -5.98 -4.78
CA VAL A 53 -9.58 -5.86 -5.23
C VAL A 53 -9.68 -6.13 -6.74
N SER A 54 -8.80 -5.52 -7.52
CA SER A 54 -8.70 -5.71 -8.96
C SER A 54 -7.34 -5.28 -9.48
N GLU A 55 -7.02 -5.60 -10.74
CA GLU A 55 -5.85 -5.09 -11.43
C GLU A 55 -6.14 -4.84 -12.91
N ASP A 56 -5.46 -3.86 -13.51
CA ASP A 56 -5.42 -3.63 -14.97
C ASP A 56 -3.98 -3.83 -15.48
N SER A 57 -3.61 -3.37 -16.68
CA SER A 57 -2.22 -3.52 -17.18
C SER A 57 -1.21 -2.69 -16.38
N GLU A 58 -1.64 -1.55 -15.83
CA GLU A 58 -0.78 -0.51 -15.27
C GLU A 58 -0.79 -0.48 -13.73
N LYS A 59 -1.87 -0.95 -13.10
CA LYS A 59 -2.15 -0.70 -11.67
C LYS A 59 -2.78 -1.89 -10.97
N TYR A 60 -2.51 -1.97 -9.67
CA TYR A 60 -3.27 -2.75 -8.70
C TYR A 60 -4.23 -1.82 -7.97
N LYS A 61 -5.46 -2.28 -7.75
CA LYS A 61 -6.41 -1.67 -6.82
C LYS A 61 -6.45 -2.53 -5.57
N VAL A 62 -6.08 -1.96 -4.44
CA VAL A 62 -6.02 -2.67 -3.15
C VAL A 62 -6.88 -1.98 -2.11
N ARG A 63 -7.37 -2.74 -1.15
CA ARG A 63 -8.10 -2.22 0.01
C ARG A 63 -7.46 -2.75 1.28
N LEU A 64 -7.27 -1.90 2.27
CA LEU A 64 -6.90 -2.33 3.62
C LEU A 64 -8.19 -2.67 4.36
N PHE A 65 -8.29 -3.82 5.04
CA PHE A 65 -9.55 -4.25 5.65
C PHE A 65 -10.09 -3.26 6.70
N ASP A 66 -9.19 -2.52 7.35
CA ASP A 66 -9.53 -1.50 8.35
C ASP A 66 -9.83 -0.13 7.72
N SER A 67 -9.80 -0.02 6.39
CA SER A 67 -10.06 1.21 5.63
C SER A 67 -11.17 1.01 4.61
N LYS A 68 -12.05 2.00 4.50
CA LYS A 68 -13.07 2.04 3.43
C LYS A 68 -12.52 2.57 2.09
N VAL A 69 -11.24 2.95 2.07
CA VAL A 69 -10.62 3.62 0.92
C VAL A 69 -9.86 2.62 0.07
N ASP A 70 -10.10 2.68 -1.23
CA ASP A 70 -9.33 1.95 -2.22
C ASP A 70 -8.05 2.71 -2.57
N LEU A 71 -6.93 2.01 -2.54
CA LEU A 71 -5.62 2.51 -2.93
C LEU A 71 -5.22 1.96 -4.29
N TYR A 72 -4.54 2.78 -5.07
CA TYR A 72 -4.01 2.38 -6.37
C TYR A 72 -2.49 2.32 -6.31
N ILE A 73 -1.92 1.22 -6.79
CA ILE A 73 -0.47 0.96 -6.80
C ILE A 73 -0.04 0.76 -8.25
N ARG A 74 0.80 1.66 -8.79
CA ARG A 74 1.35 1.49 -10.14
C ARG A 74 2.28 0.28 -10.18
N LYS A 75 2.23 -0.48 -11.28
CA LYS A 75 3.13 -1.58 -11.57
C LYS A 75 4.49 -1.05 -12.03
N LEU A 76 5.43 -1.96 -12.31
CA LEU A 76 6.73 -1.60 -12.86
C LEU A 76 6.57 -0.74 -14.12
N PRO A 77 7.42 0.29 -14.31
CA PRO A 77 8.65 0.57 -13.58
C PRO A 77 8.50 1.40 -12.28
N SER A 78 7.28 1.65 -11.81
CA SER A 78 7.06 2.46 -10.59
C SER A 78 7.63 1.83 -9.31
N SER A 79 7.97 2.67 -8.34
CA SER A 79 8.36 2.30 -6.98
C SER A 79 7.17 2.13 -6.02
N ASP A 80 5.93 2.39 -6.46
CA ASP A 80 4.73 2.43 -5.61
C ASP A 80 4.56 1.17 -4.73
N VAL A 81 4.85 -0.04 -5.25
CA VAL A 81 4.74 -1.29 -4.45
C VAL A 81 5.64 -1.23 -3.21
N LYS A 82 6.86 -0.69 -3.34
CA LYS A 82 7.81 -0.53 -2.24
C LYS A 82 7.33 0.53 -1.26
N VAL A 83 6.93 1.70 -1.78
CA VAL A 83 6.46 2.83 -0.95
C VAL A 83 5.21 2.42 -0.16
N PHE A 84 4.25 1.75 -0.80
CA PHE A 84 3.09 1.16 -0.12
C PHE A 84 3.53 0.26 1.05
N GLY A 85 4.54 -0.58 0.82
CA GLY A 85 5.13 -1.41 1.85
C GLY A 85 5.76 -0.64 3.00
N GLN A 86 6.49 0.44 2.72
CA GLN A 86 7.13 1.27 3.74
C GLN A 86 6.08 1.94 4.64
N VAL A 87 5.06 2.54 4.03
CA VAL A 87 4.01 3.25 4.76
C VAL A 87 3.14 2.30 5.59
N PHE A 88 2.59 1.25 4.96
CA PHE A 88 1.53 0.44 5.60
C PHE A 88 2.02 -0.84 6.28
N ARG A 89 3.18 -1.37 5.89
CA ARG A 89 3.81 -2.52 6.59
C ARG A 89 4.95 -2.05 7.50
N GLY A 90 5.75 -1.09 7.04
CA GLY A 90 6.93 -0.62 7.75
C GLY A 90 6.60 0.21 8.99
N ASN A 91 5.34 0.63 9.18
CA ASN A 91 4.92 1.51 10.25
C ASN A 91 5.82 2.76 10.34
N GLU A 92 6.29 3.24 9.18
CA GLU A 92 7.27 4.32 9.05
C GLU A 92 6.86 5.56 9.85
N TYR A 93 5.56 5.86 9.83
CA TYR A 93 4.97 7.00 10.52
C TYR A 93 4.44 6.69 11.93
N LYS A 94 4.55 5.45 12.42
CA LYS A 94 4.06 5.09 13.77
C LYS A 94 4.76 5.92 14.85
N LYS A 95 6.10 6.05 14.75
CA LYS A 95 6.87 6.89 15.70
C LYS A 95 6.43 8.35 15.66
N VAL A 96 6.08 8.88 14.48
CA VAL A 96 5.57 10.25 14.35
C VAL A 96 4.22 10.40 15.05
N VAL A 97 3.32 9.41 14.88
CA VAL A 97 2.03 9.37 15.57
C VAL A 97 2.21 9.29 17.09
N ASP A 98 3.09 8.39 17.56
CA ASP A 98 3.34 8.20 18.99
C ASP A 98 3.89 9.50 19.60
N LEU A 99 4.94 10.09 19.00
CA LEU A 99 5.53 11.35 19.47
C LEU A 99 4.50 12.50 19.49
N TYR A 100 3.66 12.62 18.46
CA TYR A 100 2.63 13.67 18.44
C TYR A 100 1.66 13.51 19.63
N ARG A 101 1.21 12.28 19.89
CA ARG A 101 0.30 12.00 21.02
C ARG A 101 0.97 12.27 22.36
N ASP A 102 2.22 11.87 22.52
CA ASP A 102 2.96 12.03 23.77
C ASP A 102 3.21 13.51 24.09
N PHE A 103 3.55 14.33 23.09
CA PHE A 103 3.85 15.75 23.29
C PHE A 103 2.60 16.64 23.36
N PHE A 104 1.59 16.39 22.54
CA PHE A 104 0.42 17.27 22.43
C PHE A 104 -0.84 16.75 23.14
N GLY A 105 -0.88 15.46 23.52
CA GLY A 105 -2.00 14.85 24.23
C GLY A 105 -3.34 14.86 23.47
N THR A 106 -3.34 15.22 22.20
CA THR A 106 -4.55 15.48 21.40
C THR A 106 -4.42 14.91 19.98
N THR A 107 -5.52 14.90 19.23
CA THR A 107 -5.49 14.58 17.79
C THR A 107 -5.28 15.85 16.97
N PRO A 108 -4.44 15.83 15.93
CA PRO A 108 -4.28 16.98 15.06
C PRO A 108 -5.61 17.32 14.37
N GLN A 109 -5.95 18.60 14.33
CA GLN A 109 -7.10 19.09 13.58
C GLN A 109 -6.78 19.24 12.08
N TYR A 110 -5.52 19.55 11.76
CA TYR A 110 -5.02 19.77 10.40
C TYR A 110 -3.69 19.06 10.19
N ILE A 111 -3.52 18.43 9.03
CA ILE A 111 -2.24 17.90 8.54
C ILE A 111 -2.03 18.40 7.12
N ILE A 112 -0.82 18.89 6.83
CA ILE A 112 -0.39 19.27 5.50
C ILE A 112 0.62 18.24 5.02
N ASP A 113 0.29 17.51 3.95
CA ASP A 113 1.17 16.57 3.27
C ASP A 113 1.83 17.28 2.08
N ALA A 114 3.01 17.86 2.32
CA ALA A 114 3.75 18.69 1.38
C ALA A 114 4.61 17.86 0.39
N GLY A 115 4.07 16.75 -0.10
CA GLY A 115 4.75 15.82 -1.00
C GLY A 115 3.93 14.56 -1.25
N GLY A 116 2.61 14.75 -1.45
CA GLY A 116 1.63 13.66 -1.32
C GLY A 116 1.86 12.47 -2.25
N ASN A 117 2.56 12.65 -3.37
CA ASN A 117 2.82 11.62 -4.37
C ASN A 117 1.50 10.92 -4.75
N VAL A 118 1.36 9.63 -4.49
CA VAL A 118 0.12 8.88 -4.78
C VAL A 118 -0.86 8.81 -3.59
N GLY A 119 -0.58 9.52 -2.50
CA GLY A 119 -1.51 9.73 -1.37
C GLY A 119 -1.41 8.72 -0.22
N TYR A 120 -0.42 7.82 -0.20
CA TYR A 120 -0.32 6.77 0.83
C TYR A 120 -0.16 7.33 2.24
N THR A 121 0.72 8.30 2.44
CA THR A 121 0.97 8.94 3.74
C THR A 121 -0.27 9.66 4.25
N SER A 122 -0.93 10.44 3.38
CA SER A 122 -2.21 11.07 3.69
C SER A 122 -3.29 10.07 4.12
N VAL A 123 -3.44 8.94 3.40
CA VAL A 123 -4.41 7.88 3.78
C VAL A 123 -4.03 7.24 5.12
N TYR A 124 -2.75 7.00 5.36
CA TYR A 124 -2.26 6.48 6.64
C TYR A 124 -2.65 7.42 7.80
N PHE A 125 -2.38 8.72 7.70
CA PHE A 125 -2.75 9.64 8.77
C PHE A 125 -4.26 9.80 8.92
N LYS A 126 -5.03 9.74 7.83
CA LYS A 126 -6.50 9.76 7.90
C LYS A 126 -7.06 8.53 8.60
N SER A 127 -6.47 7.35 8.42
CA SER A 127 -6.92 6.12 9.10
C SER A 127 -6.62 6.16 10.60
N ILE A 128 -5.50 6.78 11.00
CA ILE A 128 -5.11 6.94 12.40
C ILE A 128 -5.87 8.10 13.09
N PHE A 129 -6.14 9.18 12.37
CA PHE A 129 -6.86 10.36 12.84
C PHE A 129 -8.09 10.65 11.96
N PRO A 130 -9.21 9.91 12.10
CA PRO A 130 -10.34 10.00 11.17
C PRO A 130 -10.95 11.40 11.01
N LYS A 131 -10.87 12.24 12.04
CA LYS A 131 -11.41 13.61 12.06
C LYS A 131 -10.45 14.69 11.55
N VAL A 132 -9.22 14.34 11.18
CA VAL A 132 -8.23 15.32 10.71
C VAL A 132 -8.61 15.91 9.35
N ASN A 133 -8.41 17.21 9.17
CA ASN A 133 -8.49 17.88 7.89
C ASN A 133 -7.13 17.76 7.17
N LEU A 134 -7.12 17.26 5.95
CA LEU A 134 -5.91 17.05 5.17
C LEU A 134 -5.82 18.04 4.01
N ALA A 135 -4.67 18.69 3.88
CA ALA A 135 -4.28 19.40 2.67
C ALA A 135 -3.09 18.66 2.04
N ILE A 136 -3.23 18.26 0.77
CA ILE A 136 -2.19 17.50 0.05
C ILE A 136 -1.63 18.40 -1.04
N ILE A 137 -0.32 18.60 -1.04
CA ILE A 137 0.40 19.37 -2.05
C ILE A 137 1.18 18.37 -2.91
N GLU A 138 0.89 18.35 -4.21
CA GLU A 138 1.54 17.47 -5.16
C GLU A 138 1.61 18.14 -6.55
N PRO A 139 2.82 18.48 -7.03
CA PRO A 139 2.98 19.21 -8.29
C PRO A 139 2.82 18.33 -9.54
N SER A 140 3.06 17.01 -9.45
CA SER A 140 2.93 16.13 -10.61
C SER A 140 1.45 15.85 -10.90
N SER A 141 1.01 16.21 -12.11
CA SER A 141 -0.35 15.98 -12.58
C SER A 141 -0.75 14.49 -12.55
N THR A 142 0.20 13.60 -12.79
CA THR A 142 -0.02 12.15 -12.78
C THR A 142 -0.25 11.61 -11.37
N ASN A 143 0.51 12.10 -10.39
CA ASN A 143 0.36 11.79 -8.98
C ASN A 143 -0.93 12.41 -8.41
N PHE A 144 -1.21 13.67 -8.75
CA PHE A 144 -2.45 14.35 -8.39
C PHE A 144 -3.70 13.60 -8.90
N CYS A 145 -3.65 13.04 -10.10
CA CYS A 145 -4.73 12.20 -10.63
C CYS A 145 -4.95 10.92 -9.80
N MET A 146 -3.87 10.34 -9.24
CA MET A 146 -3.96 9.19 -8.33
C MET A 146 -4.59 9.61 -7.00
N ILE A 147 -4.17 10.74 -6.42
CA ILE A 147 -4.76 11.28 -5.18
C ILE A 147 -6.27 11.53 -5.35
N LYS A 148 -6.70 12.10 -6.48
CA LYS A 148 -8.13 12.33 -6.75
C LYS A 148 -8.97 11.06 -6.71
N LYS A 149 -8.43 9.90 -7.11
CA LYS A 149 -9.15 8.62 -7.06
C LYS A 149 -9.35 8.05 -5.64
N ILE A 150 -8.61 8.58 -4.66
CA ILE A 150 -8.62 8.14 -3.25
C ILE A 150 -9.58 9.01 -2.41
N LEU A 151 -9.71 10.30 -2.76
CA LEU A 151 -10.49 11.29 -2.02
C LEU A 151 -11.99 11.32 -2.37
N HIS A 152 -12.41 10.52 -3.36
CA HIS A 152 -13.81 10.30 -3.74
C HIS A 152 -14.32 8.96 -3.19
#